data_AF-A0A647ANF8-F1
#
_entry.id   AF-A0A647ANF8-F1
#
_cell.length_a   1.000
_cell.length_b   1.000
_cell.length_c   1.000
_cell.angle_alpha   90.00
_cell.angle_beta   90.00
_cell.angle_gamma   90.00
#
_symmetry.space_group_name_H-M   'P 1'
#
loop_
_entity.id
_entity.type
_entity.pdbx_description
1 polymer ?
#
loop_
_entity_poly.entity_id
_entity_poly.type
_entity_poly.pdbx_seq_one_letter_code
_entity_poly.pdbx_strand_id
1 'polypeptide(L)' 'MTYELAFDRRALKEWQKLGHTIREQFKKKLAERLENPRVPAARLHGHADRYKIKLRASGYRLDV' A
#
# COMPACT_ATOMS: atom_id res chain seq x y z
N MET A 1 -9.42 -13.05 9.71
CA MET A 1 -9.30 -11.69 10.30
C MET A 1 -9.24 -10.71 9.15
N THR A 2 -10.33 -10.02 8.86
CA THR A 2 -10.40 -9.03 7.77
C THR A 2 -9.95 -7.69 8.32
N TYR A 3 -8.78 -7.23 7.89
CA TYR A 3 -8.35 -5.85 8.13
C TYR A 3 -9.11 -4.93 7.18
N GLU A 4 -9.39 -3.70 7.60
CA GLU A 4 -10.01 -2.69 6.75
C GLU A 4 -8.95 -1.70 6.25
N LEU A 5 -9.06 -1.34 4.97
CA LEU A 5 -8.16 -0.37 4.36
C LEU A 5 -8.75 1.03 4.51
N ALA A 6 -8.06 1.88 5.26
CA ALA A 6 -8.36 3.30 5.35
C ALA A 6 -7.27 4.14 4.66
N PHE A 7 -7.68 5.03 3.76
CA PHE A 7 -6.78 6.03 3.16
C PHE A 7 -6.90 7.34 3.93
N ASP A 8 -5.76 7.93 4.27
CA ASP A 8 -5.72 9.33 4.71
C ASP A 8 -6.24 10.25 3.58
N ARG A 9 -6.86 11.39 3.94
CA ARG A 9 -7.41 12.32 2.94
C ARG A 9 -6.35 12.83 1.95
N ARG A 10 -5.09 12.97 2.38
CA ARG A 10 -3.97 13.34 1.49
C ARG A 10 -3.60 12.17 0.57
N ALA A 11 -3.52 10.96 1.12
CA ALA A 11 -3.23 9.76 0.35
C ALA A 11 -4.32 9.45 -0.69
N LEU A 12 -5.60 9.68 -0.36
CA LEU A 12 -6.72 9.49 -1.27
C LEU A 12 -6.66 10.45 -2.47
N LYS A 13 -6.26 11.71 -2.27
CA LYS A 13 -6.05 12.68 -3.36
C LYS A 13 -4.95 12.22 -4.30
N GLU A 14 -3.82 11.75 -3.76
CA GLU A 14 -2.72 11.23 -4.56
C GLU A 14 -3.11 9.93 -5.28
N TRP A 15 -3.85 9.05 -4.60
CA TRP A 15 -4.39 7.82 -5.17
C TRP A 15 -5.29 8.07 -6.37
N GLN A 16 -6.15 9.08 -6.31
CA GLN A 16 -7.03 9.45 -7.43
C GLN A 16 -6.25 9.99 -8.63
N LYS A 17 -5.11 10.64 -8.41
CA LYS A 17 -4.21 11.11 -9.48
C LYS A 17 -3.45 9.97 -10.16
N LEU A 18 -3.34 8.80 -9.53
CA LEU A 18 -2.68 7.64 -10.14
C LEU A 18 -3.45 7.16 -11.38
N GLY A 19 -2.72 6.77 -12.42
CA GLY A 19 -3.29 6.11 -13.59
C GLY A 19 -4.00 4.79 -13.23
N HIS A 20 -4.97 4.37 -14.05
CA HIS A 20 -5.77 3.16 -13.82
C HIS A 20 -4.90 1.93 -13.55
N THR A 21 -3.90 1.67 -14.40
CA THR A 21 -2.98 0.54 -14.28
C THR A 21 -2.22 0.52 -12.94
N ILE A 22 -1.78 1.68 -12.46
CA ILE A 22 -1.04 1.79 -11.19
C ILE A 22 -1.96 1.52 -10.00
N ARG A 23 -3.19 2.06 -10.03
CA ARG A 23 -4.22 1.77 -9.02
C ARG A 23 -4.53 0.28 -8.94
N GLU A 24 -4.67 -0.40 -10.07
CA GLU A 24 -4.94 -1.85 -10.08
C GLU A 24 -3.77 -2.66 -9.52
N GLN A 25 -2.54 -2.32 -9.87
CA GLN A 25 -1.36 -2.97 -9.30
C GLN A 25 -1.28 -2.79 -7.78
N PHE A 26 -1.52 -1.58 -7.29
CA PHE A 26 -1.58 -1.35 -5.85
C PHE A 26 -2.77 -2.06 -5.21
N LYS A 27 -3.95 -2.09 -5.84
CA LYS A 27 -5.15 -2.76 -5.31
C LYS A 27 -4.90 -4.26 -5.10
N LYS A 28 -4.23 -4.92 -6.05
CA LYS A 28 -3.80 -6.32 -5.90
C LYS A 28 -2.91 -6.50 -4.67
N LYS A 29 -1.86 -5.68 -4.55
CA LYS A 29 -0.94 -5.74 -3.40
C LYS A 29 -1.61 -5.42 -2.08
N LEU A 30 -2.55 -4.48 -2.07
CA LEU A 30 -3.31 -4.10 -0.88
C LEU A 30 -4.22 -5.24 -0.44
N ALA A 31 -4.89 -5.94 -1.37
CA ALA A 31 -5.68 -7.12 -1.05
C ALA A 31 -4.84 -8.22 -0.37
N GLU A 32 -3.65 -8.51 -0.91
CA GLU A 32 -2.71 -9.45 -0.28
C GLU A 32 -2.31 -9.00 1.14
N ARG A 33 -2.24 -7.68 1.41
CA ARG A 33 -1.98 -7.14 2.76
C ARG A 33 -3.18 -7.17 3.68
N LEU A 34 -4.41 -7.15 3.16
CA LEU A 34 -5.61 -7.32 3.99
C LEU A 34 -5.71 -8.75 4.52
N GLU A 35 -5.24 -9.72 3.73
CA GLU A 35 -5.13 -11.12 4.16
C GLU A 35 -3.95 -11.34 5.11
N ASN A 36 -2.77 -10.76 4.79
CA ASN A 36 -1.59 -10.83 5.64
C ASN A 36 -0.91 -9.45 5.81
N PRO A 37 -1.31 -8.67 6.83
CA PRO A 37 -0.80 -7.31 7.01
C PRO A 37 0.66 -7.29 7.48
N ARG A 38 1.09 -8.34 8.17
CA ARG A 38 2.43 -8.39 8.77
C ARG A 38 3.43 -8.97 7.80
N VAL A 39 4.01 -8.11 6.96
CA VAL A 39 5.07 -8.49 6.03
C VAL A 39 6.43 -7.95 6.49
N PRO A 40 7.28 -8.76 7.14
CA PRO A 40 8.54 -8.29 7.74
C PRO A 40 9.46 -7.58 6.74
N ALA A 41 9.54 -8.10 5.50
CA ALA A 41 10.36 -7.50 4.43
C ALA A 41 9.89 -6.10 4.00
N ALA A 42 8.61 -5.80 4.20
CA ALA A 42 8.02 -4.51 3.87
C ALA A 42 8.07 -3.52 5.04
N ARG A 43 8.41 -3.95 6.26
CA ARG A 43 8.39 -3.10 7.46
C ARG A 43 9.26 -1.85 7.26
N LEU A 44 8.75 -0.72 7.73
CA LEU A 44 9.52 0.51 7.83
C LEU A 44 10.38 0.46 9.09
N HIS A 45 11.66 0.80 8.93
CA HIS A 45 12.59 0.81 10.04
C HIS A 45 12.15 1.88 11.05
N GLY A 46 12.04 1.52 12.34
CA GLY A 46 11.56 2.41 13.39
C GLY A 46 10.04 2.41 13.62
N HIS A 47 9.24 1.66 12.86
CA HIS A 47 7.79 1.53 13.09
C HIS A 47 7.36 0.07 13.22
N ALA A 48 6.56 -0.24 14.24
CA ALA A 48 6.12 -1.61 14.53
C ALA A 48 5.12 -2.15 13.49
N ASP A 49 4.19 -1.30 13.06
CA ASP A 49 3.01 -1.67 12.26
C ASP A 49 2.88 -0.92 10.93
N ARG A 50 3.98 -0.29 10.45
CA ARG A 50 3.99 0.42 9.17
C ARG A 50 4.79 -0.35 8.12
N TYR A 51 4.23 -0.49 6.93
CA TYR A 51 4.74 -1.31 5.84
C TYR A 51 4.77 -0.52 4.53
N LYS A 52 5.80 -0.73 3.71
CA LYS A 52 5.90 -0.12 2.38
C LYS A 52 5.49 -1.11 1.27
N ILE A 53 4.70 -0.62 0.32
CA ILE A 53 4.43 -1.29 -0.95
C ILE A 53 5.21 -0.54 -2.03
N LYS A 54 6.12 -1.24 -2.70
CA LYS A 54 6.90 -0.70 -3.83
C LYS A 54 6.44 -1.34 -5.14
N LEU A 55 6.19 -0.49 -6.14
CA LEU A 55 5.98 -0.88 -7.54
C LEU A 55 7.24 -0.48 -8.32
N ARG A 56 8.26 -1.35 -8.32
CA ARG A 56 9.56 -1.05 -8.93
C ARG A 56 9.47 -0.77 -10.43
N ALA A 57 8.62 -1.50 -11.15
CA ALA A 57 8.43 -1.33 -12.59
C ALA A 57 7.88 0.05 -12.96
N SER A 58 7.14 0.68 -12.06
CA SER A 58 6.48 1.96 -12.32
C SER A 58 7.08 3.12 -11.51
N GLY A 59 8.07 2.86 -10.66
CA GLY A 59 8.72 3.89 -9.83
C GLY A 59 7.87 4.41 -8.66
N TYR A 60 6.78 3.75 -8.29
CA TYR A 60 5.89 4.22 -7.21
C TYR A 60 6.16 3.53 -5.86
N ARG A 61 5.89 4.27 -4.78
CA ARG A 61 5.92 3.80 -3.40
C ARG A 61 4.66 4.25 -2.67
N LEU A 62 4.03 3.32 -1.97
CA LEU A 62 2.91 3.56 -1.05
C LEU A 62 3.35 3.09 0.34
N ASP A 63 3.24 3.97 1.33
CA ASP A 63 3.46 3.60 2.74
C ASP A 63 2.09 3.38 3.39
N VAL A 64 1.89 2.19 3.95
CA VAL A 64 0.62 1.70 4.54
C VAL A 64 0.84 1.37 6.00
#